data_AF-A0A2D9P5E1-F1
#
_entry.id   AF-A0A2D9P5E1-F1
#
_cell.length_a   1.000
_cell.length_b   1.000
_cell.length_c   1.000
_cell.angle_alpha   90.00
_cell.angle_beta   90.00
_cell.angle_gamma   90.00
#
_symmetry.space_group_name_H-M   'P 1'
#
loop_
_entity.id
_entity.type
_entity.pdbx_description
1 polymer ?
#
loop_
_entity_poly.entity_id
_entity_poly.type
_entity_poly.pdbx_seq_one_letter_code
_entity_poly.pdbx_strand_id
1 'polypeptide(L)' 'MQNTIGDCNDDAEINISDIILIINNCIIDINTELNCNCGDLDNDDYVNVIDIILLVNLILTS' A
#
# COMPACT_ATOMS: atom_id res chain seq x y z
N MET A 1 2.37 6.31 -16.12
CA MET A 1 2.75 7.04 -14.90
C MET A 1 3.35 5.99 -13.99
N GLN A 2 4.54 6.26 -13.44
CA GLN A 2 5.26 5.27 -12.65
C GLN A 2 4.57 5.26 -11.28
N ASN A 3 3.83 4.18 -11.00
CA ASN A 3 3.24 3.94 -9.70
C ASN A 3 4.41 3.75 -8.72
N THR A 4 4.58 4.71 -7.81
CA THR A 4 5.63 4.64 -6.79
C THR A 4 5.17 3.61 -5.78
N ILE A 5 6.02 2.67 -5.40
CA ILE A 5 5.65 1.67 -4.38
C ILE A 5 5.20 2.39 -3.10
N GLY A 6 4.04 2.02 -2.56
CA GLY A 6 3.40 2.71 -1.44
C GLY A 6 2.50 3.90 -1.79
N ASP A 7 2.49 4.42 -3.03
CA ASP A 7 1.50 5.39 -3.55
C ASP A 7 0.37 4.60 -4.20
N CYS A 8 -0.59 4.20 -3.39
CA CYS A 8 -1.65 3.29 -3.79
C CYS A 8 -2.88 4.01 -4.35
N ASN A 9 -3.02 5.31 -4.08
CA ASN A 9 -4.10 6.13 -4.63
C ASN A 9 -3.67 6.94 -5.88
N ASP A 10 -2.43 6.77 -6.35
CA ASP A 10 -1.83 7.44 -7.51
C ASP A 10 -1.90 8.99 -7.40
N ASP A 11 -1.78 9.54 -6.18
CA ASP A 11 -1.80 11.00 -5.94
C ASP A 11 -0.41 11.64 -5.84
N ALA A 12 0.65 10.83 -6.01
CA ALA A 12 2.06 11.21 -5.92
C ALA A 12 2.54 11.62 -4.53
N GLU A 13 1.74 11.39 -3.48
CA GLU A 13 2.15 11.46 -2.08
C GLU A 13 2.14 10.06 -1.46
N ILE A 14 2.97 9.85 -0.43
CA ILE A 14 2.92 8.63 0.38
C ILE A 14 2.50 9.09 1.78
N ASN A 15 1.24 8.85 2.13
CA ASN A 15 0.66 9.34 3.37
C ASN A 15 -0.39 8.37 3.95
N ILE A 16 -1.15 8.84 4.94
CA ILE A 16 -2.16 8.00 5.63
C ILE A 16 -3.30 7.54 4.70
N SER A 17 -3.53 8.23 3.59
CA SER A 17 -4.55 7.87 2.60
C SER A 17 -4.22 6.53 1.93
N ASP A 18 -2.95 6.27 1.62
CA ASP A 18 -2.49 4.99 1.05
C ASP A 18 -2.74 3.83 2.00
N ILE A 19 -2.42 4.02 3.29
CA ILE A 19 -2.66 3.03 4.34
C ILE A 19 -4.15 2.67 4.41
N ILE A 20 -5.03 3.67 4.38
CA ILE A 20 -6.48 3.46 4.43
C ILE A 20 -6.94 2.66 3.20
N LEU A 21 -6.39 2.98 2.02
CA LEU A 21 -6.74 2.27 0.79
C LEU A 21 -6.31 0.80 0.85
N ILE A 22 -5.06 0.53 1.25
CA ILE A 22 -4.52 -0.83 1.38
C ILE A 22 -5.34 -1.64 2.40
N ILE A 23 -5.59 -1.08 3.59
CA ILE A 23 -6.34 -1.79 4.62
C ILE A 23 -7.74 -2.15 4.12
N ASN A 24 -8.45 -1.20 3.50
CA ASN A 24 -9.82 -1.45 3.06
C ASN A 24 -9.88 -2.44 1.90
N ASN A 25 -8.99 -2.31 0.91
CA ASN A 25 -9.13 -2.96 -0.39
C ASN A 25 -8.24 -4.20 -0.57
N CYS A 26 -7.22 -4.38 0.27
CA CYS A 26 -6.24 -5.45 0.13
C CYS A 26 -6.17 -6.36 1.35
N ILE A 27 -6.56 -5.86 2.54
CA ILE A 27 -6.52 -6.63 3.79
C ILE A 27 -7.93 -7.03 4.26
N ILE A 28 -8.87 -6.08 4.32
CA ILE A 28 -10.22 -6.31 4.85
C ILE A 28 -11.17 -6.82 3.77
N ASP A 29 -11.33 -6.07 2.68
CA ASP A 29 -12.14 -6.49 1.54
C ASP A 29 -11.23 -7.20 0.55
N ILE A 30 -11.21 -8.54 0.58
CA ILE A 30 -10.54 -9.35 -0.45
C ILE A 30 -11.44 -9.34 -1.69
N ASN A 31 -11.56 -8.18 -2.31
CA ASN A 31 -12.16 -8.04 -3.62
C ASN A 31 -11.08 -8.44 -4.64
N THR A 32 -11.21 -9.63 -5.21
CA THR A 32 -10.17 -10.23 -6.09
C THR A 32 -9.91 -9.46 -7.38
N GLU A 33 -10.67 -8.39 -7.63
CA GLU A 33 -10.52 -7.51 -8.80
C GLU A 33 -9.61 -6.29 -8.52
N LEU A 34 -9.26 -6.01 -7.27
CA LEU A 34 -8.36 -4.92 -6.91
C LEU A 34 -6.90 -5.36 -7.05
N ASN A 35 -6.12 -4.58 -7.80
CA ASN A 35 -4.68 -4.76 -7.89
C ASN A 35 -4.03 -4.16 -6.65
N CYS A 36 -3.48 -5.02 -5.79
CA CYS A 36 -2.82 -4.64 -4.55
C CYS A 36 -1.30 -4.50 -4.67
N ASN A 37 -0.72 -4.62 -5.85
CA ASN A 37 0.74 -4.62 -6.04
C ASN A 37 1.43 -3.33 -5.58
N CYS A 38 0.70 -2.20 -5.47
CA CYS A 38 1.25 -0.96 -4.91
C CYS A 38 1.61 -1.11 -3.41
N GLY A 39 0.96 -2.05 -2.72
CA GLY A 39 1.05 -2.28 -1.28
C GLY A 39 1.86 -3.52 -0.88
N ASP A 40 2.56 -4.17 -1.80
CA ASP A 40 3.53 -5.25 -1.50
C ASP A 40 4.93 -4.63 -1.36
N LEU A 41 5.25 -4.13 -0.17
CA LEU A 41 6.46 -3.35 0.09
C LEU A 41 7.69 -4.22 0.34
N ASP A 42 7.52 -5.46 0.81
CA ASP A 42 8.63 -6.40 0.98
C ASP A 42 8.82 -7.38 -0.20
N ASN A 43 7.97 -7.31 -1.23
CA ASN A 43 7.99 -8.11 -2.44
C ASN A 43 7.86 -9.62 -2.16
N ASP A 44 6.96 -9.99 -1.24
CA ASP A 44 6.66 -11.38 -0.91
C ASP A 44 5.38 -11.92 -1.59
N ASP A 45 4.79 -11.12 -2.49
CA ASP A 45 3.52 -11.36 -3.19
C ASP A 45 2.26 -11.30 -2.27
N TYR A 46 2.40 -10.93 -0.99
CA TYR A 46 1.30 -10.85 -0.02
C TYR A 46 1.19 -9.48 0.67
N VAL A 47 0.17 -8.71 0.29
CA VAL A 47 -0.17 -7.48 1.02
C VAL A 47 -0.79 -7.80 2.37
N ASN A 48 -0.06 -7.51 3.44
CA ASN A 48 -0.45 -7.80 4.81
C ASN A 48 0.02 -6.70 5.79
N VAL A 49 0.00 -6.99 7.09
CA VAL A 49 0.37 -6.02 8.13
C VAL A 49 1.85 -5.64 8.10
N ILE A 50 2.71 -6.49 7.55
CA ILE A 50 4.14 -6.21 7.39
C ILE A 50 4.33 -5.03 6.43
N ASP A 51 3.60 -4.99 5.32
CA ASP A 51 3.63 -3.88 4.37
C ASP A 51 3.18 -2.57 4.98
N ILE A 52 2.14 -2.61 5.84
CA ILE A 52 1.68 -1.43 6.57
C ILE A 52 2.79 -0.88 7.49
N ILE A 53 3.54 -1.76 8.16
CA ILE A 53 4.67 -1.32 8.99
C ILE A 53 5.75 -0.66 8.13
N LEU A 54 6.05 -1.22 6.96
CA LEU A 54 7.02 -0.64 6.03
C LEU A 54 6.54 0.72 5.49
N LEU A 55 5.25 0.84 5.17
CA LEU A 55 4.65 2.07 4.65
C LEU A 55 4.65 3.17 5.70
N VAL A 56 4.32 2.84 6.96
CA VAL A 56 4.45 3.77 8.09
C VAL A 56 5.92 4.22 8.26
N ASN A 57 6.88 3.32 8.12
CA ASN A 57 8.30 3.69 8.18
C ASN A 57 8.70 4.66 7.05
N LEU A 58 8.19 4.46 5.84
CA LEU A 58 8.40 5.39 4.72
C LEU A 58 7.85 6.79 5.05
N ILE A 59 6.60 6.88 5.52
CA ILE A 59 5.96 8.14 5.93
C ILE A 59 6.74 8.87 7.04
N LEU A 60 7.33 8.13 7.97
CA LEU A 60 8.10 8.71 9.09
C LEU A 60 9.52 9.12 8.70
N THR A 61 10.02 8.67 7.54
CA THR A 61 11.40 8.94 7.07
C THR A 61 11.47 9.86 5.86
N SER A 62 10.31 10.22 5.28
CA SER A 62 10.14 11.20 4.20
C SER A 62 10.21 12.65 4.67
#